data_AF-A0A2E7L6W2-F1
#
_entry.id   AF-A0A2E7L6W2-F1
#
_cell.length_a   1.000
_cell.length_b   1.000
_cell.length_c   1.000
_cell.angle_alpha   90.00
_cell.angle_beta   90.00
_cell.angle_gamma   90.00
#
_symmetry.space_group_name_H-M   'P 1'
#
loop_
_entity.id
_entity.type
_entity.pdbx_description
1 polymer ?
#
loop_
_entity_poly.entity_id
_entity_poly.type
_entity_poly.pdbx_seq_one_letter_code
_entity_poly.pdbx_strand_id
1 'polypeptide(L)'
;MAAEPVPEKQAPDRAPLASSVRAGVDQTSSRPASQQVDGMLSLVRNQFNHAVAWAVLLVWSAMLAAPQDTSGENELPTASAAPTRSSEIKTWLEALSAREFSKRQQATRKLLAAGPQAIFALQSAATSSQSESRARAVSILEELSLSIDPETWKPAQAALRELASSSTSSARRAASVLAELGDKQTRRMTRAIRRQGGRVYKLQNGRLRVDLNEEWVGGNRGVQALPRLPGV
;
A
#
# COMPACT_ATOMS: atom_id res chain seq x y z
N MET A 1 -70.52 35.85 -25.30
CA MET A 1 -71.00 37.16 -25.82
C MET A 1 -70.27 38.23 -25.02
N ALA A 2 -69.39 39.09 -25.50
CA ALA A 2 -68.76 39.43 -26.80
C ALA A 2 -67.35 40.01 -26.41
N ALA A 3 -66.22 39.67 -27.05
CA ALA A 3 -65.58 40.35 -28.21
C ALA A 3 -65.63 41.89 -28.11
N GLU A 4 -64.58 42.72 -28.20
CA GLU A 4 -63.25 42.76 -28.85
C GLU A 4 -62.59 44.13 -28.46
N PRO A 5 -61.46 44.65 -29.01
CA PRO A 5 -60.21 44.07 -29.53
C PRO A 5 -58.90 44.80 -29.07
N VAL A 6 -57.77 44.26 -29.55
CA VAL A 6 -56.34 44.67 -29.43
C VAL A 6 -55.96 45.81 -30.42
N PRO A 7 -54.82 46.51 -30.23
CA PRO A 7 -53.73 46.45 -31.23
C PRO A 7 -52.33 46.39 -30.54
N GLU A 8 -51.44 45.43 -30.79
CA GLU A 8 -50.59 45.17 -31.97
C GLU A 8 -49.70 46.36 -32.41
N LYS A 9 -48.38 46.22 -32.18
CA LYS A 9 -47.25 46.82 -32.93
C LYS A 9 -45.96 46.07 -32.56
N GLN A 10 -45.57 45.08 -33.35
CA GLN A 10 -44.58 45.13 -34.44
C GLN A 10 -43.11 45.16 -33.98
N ALA A 11 -42.44 44.01 -34.15
CA ALA A 11 -41.00 43.91 -34.41
C ALA A 11 -40.71 44.09 -35.92
N PRO A 12 -39.49 44.49 -36.29
CA PRO A 12 -38.71 43.67 -37.23
C PRO A 12 -37.21 43.60 -36.81
N ASP A 13 -36.58 42.43 -36.76
CA ASP A 13 -35.92 41.69 -37.86
C ASP A 13 -34.47 42.16 -38.15
N ARG A 14 -33.60 41.16 -38.42
CA ARG A 14 -32.24 41.17 -39.02
C ARG A 14 -30.99 41.07 -38.11
N ALA A 15 -30.42 39.86 -38.10
CA ALA A 15 -28.97 39.59 -38.07
C ALA A 15 -28.32 39.95 -39.46
N PRO A 16 -27.04 39.65 -39.83
CA PRO A 16 -25.91 39.03 -39.12
C PRO A 16 -24.47 39.59 -39.48
N LEU A 17 -23.41 38.93 -38.98
CA LEU A 17 -22.00 38.83 -39.47
C LEU A 17 -21.09 40.10 -39.62
N ALA A 18 -19.90 40.09 -38.97
CA ALA A 18 -18.60 39.84 -39.61
C ALA A 18 -17.35 40.45 -38.89
N SER A 19 -16.30 39.61 -38.82
CA SER A 19 -14.87 39.89 -39.15
C SER A 19 -13.91 40.71 -38.25
N SER A 20 -12.83 39.98 -37.87
CA SER A 20 -11.41 40.37 -37.72
C SER A 20 -11.04 41.30 -36.55
N VAL A 21 -9.96 41.08 -35.80
CA VAL A 21 -8.56 41.22 -36.24
C VAL A 21 -7.61 40.35 -35.39
N ARG A 22 -6.55 39.93 -36.08
CA ARG A 22 -5.40 39.09 -35.70
C ARG A 22 -4.25 39.97 -35.19
N ALA A 23 -3.61 39.58 -34.08
CA ALA A 23 -2.23 39.92 -33.72
C ALA A 23 -1.74 38.79 -32.81
N GLY A 24 -0.71 37.99 -33.09
CA GLY A 24 0.45 38.25 -33.93
C GLY A 24 1.57 38.86 -33.09
N VAL A 25 2.14 38.10 -32.14
CA VAL A 25 3.46 38.40 -31.56
C VAL A 25 4.23 37.09 -31.47
N ASP A 26 5.07 36.87 -32.47
CA ASP A 26 6.23 36.00 -32.41
C ASP A 26 7.20 36.56 -31.36
N GLN A 27 7.75 35.68 -30.52
CA GLN A 27 8.91 36.02 -29.71
C GLN A 27 9.97 34.94 -29.87
N THR A 28 10.81 35.15 -30.88
CA THR A 28 12.13 34.54 -31.01
C THR A 28 13.15 35.33 -30.18
N SER A 29 13.77 34.68 -29.20
CA SER A 29 15.10 35.01 -28.65
C SER A 29 15.65 33.75 -27.99
N SER A 30 16.62 33.07 -28.61
CA SER A 30 18.06 33.33 -28.51
C SER A 30 18.68 32.95 -27.14
N ARG A 31 19.14 31.69 -27.07
CA ARG A 31 20.37 31.10 -26.47
C ARG A 31 21.21 31.92 -25.45
N PRO A 32 21.90 31.26 -24.48
CA PRO A 32 23.19 30.65 -24.85
C PRO A 32 23.53 29.30 -24.20
N ALA A 33 24.41 28.60 -24.91
CA ALA A 33 25.26 27.53 -24.39
C ALA A 33 26.55 28.15 -23.83
N SER A 34 26.93 27.76 -22.61
CA SER A 34 28.30 27.63 -22.07
C SER A 34 28.14 27.10 -20.64
N GLN A 35 28.50 25.85 -20.38
CA GLN A 35 29.86 25.40 -20.06
C GLN A 35 30.20 25.71 -18.59
N GLN A 36 30.07 24.71 -17.71
CA GLN A 36 31.13 24.40 -16.76
C GLN A 36 31.04 22.93 -16.32
N VAL A 37 31.96 22.16 -16.88
CA VAL A 37 32.41 20.85 -16.41
C VAL A 37 33.12 21.03 -15.08
N ASP A 38 32.71 20.29 -14.06
CA ASP A 38 33.57 19.80 -12.98
C ASP A 38 32.85 18.68 -12.24
N GLY A 39 33.54 17.54 -12.04
CA GLY A 39 33.12 16.52 -11.08
C GLY A 39 32.69 15.16 -11.63
N MET A 40 33.43 14.60 -12.59
CA MET A 40 33.68 13.15 -12.56
C MET A 40 34.20 12.80 -11.17
N LEU A 41 33.38 12.13 -10.34
CA LEU A 41 33.75 11.16 -9.28
C LEU A 41 32.56 10.94 -8.32
N SER A 42 31.55 10.19 -8.77
CA SER A 42 30.86 9.24 -7.89
C SER A 42 30.27 8.10 -8.71
N LEU A 43 31.15 7.37 -9.39
CA LEU A 43 30.96 5.94 -9.53
C LEU A 43 30.93 5.36 -8.10
N VAL A 44 30.06 4.38 -7.86
CA VAL A 44 29.88 3.63 -6.58
C VAL A 44 28.86 4.22 -5.59
N ARG A 45 27.57 4.00 -5.87
CA ARG A 45 26.63 3.45 -4.86
C ARG A 45 25.48 2.69 -5.54
N ASN A 46 25.78 1.58 -6.19
CA ASN A 46 25.70 0.23 -5.60
C ASN A 46 24.31 -0.41 -5.81
N GLN A 47 24.16 -0.98 -7.01
CA GLN A 47 23.17 -2.01 -7.33
C GLN A 47 23.41 -3.22 -6.43
N PHE A 48 22.53 -3.52 -5.47
CA PHE A 48 22.61 -4.75 -4.69
C PHE A 48 21.21 -5.24 -4.33
N ASN A 49 20.73 -6.26 -5.05
CA ASN A 49 20.34 -7.56 -4.49
C ASN A 49 19.32 -8.29 -5.37
N HIS A 50 19.77 -8.83 -6.50
CA HIS A 50 19.27 -10.13 -6.96
C HIS A 50 20.45 -10.97 -7.44
N ALA A 51 20.45 -12.23 -6.98
CA ALA A 51 21.32 -13.34 -7.36
C ALA A 51 22.75 -13.34 -6.77
N VAL A 52 22.87 -13.82 -5.53
CA VAL A 52 23.90 -14.83 -5.18
C VAL A 52 23.23 -15.89 -4.30
N ALA A 53 22.49 -16.79 -4.93
CA ALA A 53 22.66 -18.18 -4.56
C ALA A 53 24.05 -18.59 -5.10
N TRP A 54 24.69 -19.55 -4.42
CA TRP A 54 25.95 -20.22 -4.74
C TRP A 54 27.22 -19.65 -4.06
N ALA A 55 27.80 -20.53 -3.22
CA ALA A 55 29.18 -20.58 -2.72
C ALA A 55 29.56 -19.77 -1.45
N VAL A 56 29.15 -20.25 -0.27
CA VAL A 56 30.04 -20.25 0.90
C VAL A 56 30.35 -21.70 1.26
N LEU A 57 31.32 -22.24 0.53
CA LEU A 57 32.12 -23.39 0.90
C LEU A 57 33.54 -22.99 0.56
N LEU A 58 34.34 -22.76 1.61
CA LEU A 58 35.78 -23.03 1.75
C LEU A 58 36.19 -22.30 3.04
N VAL A 59 36.09 -22.96 4.20
CA VAL A 59 37.10 -23.90 4.69
C VAL A 59 38.42 -23.16 4.91
N TRP A 60 38.56 -22.62 6.11
CA TRP A 60 39.85 -22.42 6.74
C TRP A 60 39.77 -23.00 8.15
N SER A 61 39.71 -24.33 8.22
CA SER A 61 40.11 -25.07 9.42
C SER A 61 41.20 -26.03 9.00
N ALA A 62 42.38 -25.77 9.52
CA ALA A 62 43.52 -26.65 9.43
C ALA A 62 43.15 -28.04 9.99
N MET A 63 43.33 -29.04 9.14
CA MET A 63 44.09 -30.27 9.41
C MET A 63 44.15 -30.71 10.89
N LEU A 64 43.35 -31.73 11.24
CA LEU A 64 43.83 -32.81 12.11
C LEU A 64 43.09 -34.10 11.77
N ALA A 65 43.89 -35.14 11.49
CA ALA A 65 43.46 -36.46 11.08
C ALA A 65 42.78 -37.23 12.23
N ALA A 66 41.67 -37.91 11.93
CA ALA A 66 41.21 -39.09 12.66
C ALA A 66 40.34 -39.97 11.73
N PRO A 67 40.50 -41.30 11.75
CA PRO A 67 39.76 -42.24 10.90
C PRO A 67 38.27 -42.23 11.23
N GLN A 68 37.44 -42.25 10.20
CA GLN A 68 35.98 -42.32 10.32
C GLN A 68 35.58 -43.77 10.58
N ASP A 69 35.43 -44.14 11.86
CA ASP A 69 34.64 -45.31 12.22
C ASP A 69 33.16 -44.96 11.99
N THR A 70 32.60 -45.63 10.99
CA THR A 70 31.18 -45.60 10.64
C THR A 70 30.36 -46.26 11.73
N SER A 71 29.74 -45.48 12.62
CA SER A 71 28.57 -45.87 13.42
C SER A 71 28.05 -44.64 14.17
N GLY A 72 26.81 -44.21 13.87
CA GLY A 72 26.17 -43.17 14.68
C GLY A 72 25.13 -42.35 13.94
N GLU A 73 23.87 -42.76 14.07
CA GLU A 73 22.66 -41.93 14.07
C GLU A 73 22.29 -41.12 12.82
N ASN A 74 21.43 -41.76 12.04
CA ASN A 74 20.32 -41.14 11.31
C ASN A 74 19.39 -40.37 12.28
N GLU A 75 19.76 -39.16 12.68
CA GLU A 75 18.81 -38.19 13.25
C GLU A 75 18.39 -37.17 12.18
N LEU A 76 17.17 -37.35 11.70
CA LEU A 76 16.42 -36.40 10.90
C LEU A 76 16.33 -35.05 11.65
N PRO A 77 16.59 -33.90 10.99
CA PRO A 77 16.43 -32.60 11.65
C PRO A 77 14.95 -32.38 11.99
N THR A 78 14.65 -32.44 13.28
CA THR A 78 13.31 -32.23 13.84
C THR A 78 12.85 -30.80 13.55
N ALA A 79 11.70 -30.70 12.89
CA ALA A 79 10.98 -29.46 12.65
C ALA A 79 10.57 -28.78 13.97
N SER A 80 11.35 -27.79 14.41
CA SER A 80 11.01 -26.95 15.58
C SER A 80 11.16 -25.46 15.24
N ALA A 81 10.21 -24.92 14.49
CA ALA A 81 10.15 -23.49 14.17
C ALA A 81 8.77 -22.84 14.43
N ALA A 82 7.76 -23.62 14.84
CA ALA A 82 6.39 -23.16 15.07
C ALA A 82 6.12 -22.57 16.48
N PRO A 83 6.63 -23.12 17.61
CA PRO A 83 6.25 -22.62 18.93
C PRO A 83 6.87 -21.25 19.27
N THR A 84 8.04 -20.93 18.69
CA THR A 84 8.72 -19.65 18.95
C THR A 84 7.93 -18.46 18.42
N ARG A 85 7.44 -18.53 17.17
CA ARG A 85 6.74 -17.40 16.54
C ARG A 85 5.40 -17.07 17.17
N SER A 86 4.64 -18.06 17.62
CA SER A 86 3.38 -17.81 18.34
C SER A 86 3.63 -17.16 19.71
N SER A 87 4.69 -17.58 20.41
CA SER A 87 5.10 -16.97 21.67
C SER A 87 5.53 -15.51 21.51
N GLU A 88 6.27 -15.18 20.44
CA GLU A 88 6.72 -13.82 20.13
C GLU A 88 5.54 -12.87 19.85
N ILE A 89 4.57 -13.32 19.05
CA ILE A 89 3.36 -12.53 18.74
C ILE A 89 2.59 -12.21 20.03
N LYS A 90 2.46 -13.18 20.94
CA LYS A 90 1.80 -12.97 22.23
C LYS A 90 2.52 -11.90 23.06
N THR A 91 3.85 -11.99 23.17
CA THR A 91 4.65 -10.97 23.88
C THR A 91 4.48 -9.57 23.28
N TRP A 92 4.42 -9.45 21.95
CA TRP A 92 4.20 -8.15 21.31
C TRP A 92 2.79 -7.62 21.54
N LEU A 93 1.78 -8.50 21.57
CA LEU A 93 0.41 -8.09 21.91
C LEU A 93 0.29 -7.55 23.33
N GLU A 94 0.92 -8.20 24.31
CA GLU A 94 0.99 -7.72 25.69
C GLU A 94 1.69 -6.35 25.77
N ALA A 95 2.73 -6.16 24.97
CA ALA A 95 3.47 -4.89 24.91
C ALA A 95 2.69 -3.75 24.23
N LEU A 96 1.53 -3.99 23.62
CA LEU A 96 0.69 -2.92 23.03
C LEU A 96 0.10 -1.97 24.07
N SER A 97 0.00 -2.37 25.34
CA SER A 97 -0.42 -1.52 26.47
C SER A 97 0.72 -1.20 27.43
N ALA A 98 1.97 -1.43 27.03
CA ALA A 98 3.12 -1.07 27.86
C ALA A 98 3.11 0.44 28.19
N ARG A 99 3.51 0.82 29.40
CA ARG A 99 3.52 2.23 29.83
C ARG A 99 4.46 3.09 28.97
N GLU A 100 5.59 2.52 28.58
CA GLU A 100 6.61 3.16 27.77
C GLU A 100 6.23 3.18 26.29
N PHE A 101 6.19 4.38 25.71
CA PHE A 101 5.83 4.59 24.31
C PHE A 101 6.74 3.81 23.34
N SER A 102 8.04 3.75 23.62
CA SER A 102 9.02 3.02 22.82
C SER A 102 8.70 1.53 22.70
N LYS A 103 8.28 0.89 23.82
CA LYS A 103 7.85 -0.52 23.84
C LYS A 103 6.61 -0.72 22.98
N ARG A 104 5.59 0.14 23.13
CA ARG A 104 4.37 0.08 22.31
C ARG A 104 4.69 0.20 20.82
N GLN A 105 5.56 1.14 20.44
CA GLN A 105 5.95 1.35 19.05
C GLN A 105 6.78 0.21 18.48
N GLN A 106 7.66 -0.39 19.28
CA GLN A 106 8.41 -1.57 18.86
C GLN A 106 7.46 -2.75 18.62
N ALA A 107 6.52 -2.99 19.54
CA ALA A 107 5.51 -4.04 19.40
C ALA A 107 4.62 -3.85 18.17
N THR A 108 4.11 -2.63 17.93
CA THR A 108 3.35 -2.30 16.73
C THR A 108 4.13 -2.62 15.46
N ARG A 109 5.41 -2.21 15.37
CA ARG A 109 6.25 -2.51 14.20
C ARG A 109 6.47 -4.01 13.99
N LYS A 110 6.71 -4.76 15.07
CA LYS A 110 6.90 -6.22 14.99
C LYS A 110 5.63 -6.95 14.56
N LEU A 111 4.46 -6.54 15.08
CA LEU A 111 3.17 -7.10 14.68
C LEU A 111 2.83 -6.80 13.22
N LEU A 112 3.15 -5.59 12.73
CA LEU A 112 3.02 -5.26 11.30
C LEU A 112 3.95 -6.12 10.44
N ALA A 113 5.20 -6.32 10.87
CA ALA A 113 6.17 -7.14 10.16
C ALA A 113 5.80 -8.63 10.15
N ALA A 114 5.12 -9.13 11.19
CA ALA A 114 4.59 -10.49 11.22
C ALA A 114 3.46 -10.72 10.20
N GLY A 115 2.82 -9.64 9.73
CA GLY A 115 1.85 -9.66 8.65
C GLY A 115 0.69 -10.64 8.91
N PRO A 116 0.47 -11.64 8.03
CA PRO A 116 -0.67 -12.53 8.12
C PRO A 116 -0.70 -13.37 9.40
N GLN A 117 0.48 -13.69 9.96
CA GLN A 117 0.61 -14.54 11.14
C GLN A 117 0.05 -13.87 12.41
N ALA A 118 0.02 -12.54 12.46
CA ALA A 118 -0.48 -11.78 13.61
C ALA A 118 -2.00 -11.55 13.59
N ILE A 119 -2.67 -11.75 12.45
CA ILE A 119 -4.05 -11.28 12.24
C ILE A 119 -5.04 -11.91 13.22
N PHE A 120 -5.00 -13.22 13.40
CA PHE A 120 -5.91 -13.92 14.31
C PHE A 120 -5.72 -13.45 15.77
N ALA A 121 -4.47 -13.29 16.19
CA ALA A 121 -4.15 -12.87 17.54
C ALA A 121 -4.51 -11.38 17.77
N LEU A 122 -4.34 -10.53 16.76
CA LEU A 122 -4.81 -9.13 16.76
C LEU A 122 -6.34 -9.04 16.82
N GLN A 123 -7.06 -9.89 16.08
CA GLN A 123 -8.51 -9.93 16.13
C GLN A 123 -9.01 -10.28 17.53
N SER A 124 -8.37 -11.26 18.19
CA SER A 124 -8.67 -11.63 19.58
C SER A 124 -8.30 -10.50 20.55
N ALA A 125 -7.17 -9.83 20.37
CA ALA A 125 -6.79 -8.66 21.19
C ALA A 125 -7.78 -7.49 21.02
N ALA A 126 -8.38 -7.35 19.84
CA ALA A 126 -9.42 -6.37 19.55
C ALA A 126 -10.77 -6.68 20.22
N THR A 127 -10.93 -7.80 20.92
CA THR A 127 -12.11 -8.08 21.76
C THR A 127 -11.80 -8.07 23.27
N SER A 128 -10.52 -7.91 23.64
CA SER A 128 -10.06 -7.90 25.03
C SER A 128 -10.69 -6.78 25.87
N SER A 129 -10.64 -6.89 27.21
CA SER A 129 -11.16 -5.87 28.14
C SER A 129 -10.29 -4.60 28.20
N GLN A 130 -9.01 -4.67 27.82
CA GLN A 130 -8.08 -3.54 27.88
C GLN A 130 -8.28 -2.58 26.70
N SER A 131 -8.75 -1.37 26.98
CA SER A 131 -9.19 -0.41 25.95
C SER A 131 -8.06 0.05 25.01
N GLU A 132 -6.85 0.30 25.53
CA GLU A 132 -5.71 0.75 24.71
C GLU A 132 -5.23 -0.36 23.77
N SER A 133 -5.02 -1.58 24.28
CA SER A 133 -4.63 -2.74 23.46
C SER A 133 -5.66 -3.02 22.37
N ARG A 134 -6.94 -2.96 22.74
CA ARG A 134 -8.06 -3.12 21.82
C ARG A 134 -8.02 -2.10 20.67
N ALA A 135 -7.90 -0.82 21.01
CA ALA A 135 -7.86 0.25 20.02
C ALA A 135 -6.65 0.11 19.08
N ARG A 136 -5.47 -0.23 19.62
CA ARG A 136 -4.26 -0.45 18.82
C ARG A 136 -4.36 -1.68 17.93
N ALA A 137 -4.95 -2.78 18.42
CA ALA A 137 -5.15 -3.97 17.62
C ALA A 137 -5.99 -3.68 16.37
N VAL A 138 -7.08 -2.91 16.52
CA VAL A 138 -7.89 -2.45 15.38
C VAL A 138 -7.09 -1.58 14.42
N SER A 139 -6.28 -0.64 14.92
CA SER A 139 -5.41 0.19 14.08
C SER A 139 -4.33 -0.61 13.33
N ILE A 140 -3.81 -1.68 13.92
CA ILE A 140 -2.85 -2.57 13.24
C ILE A 140 -3.56 -3.39 12.16
N LEU A 141 -4.77 -3.90 12.43
CA LEU A 141 -5.58 -4.58 11.42
C LEU A 141 -5.94 -3.66 10.26
N GLU A 142 -6.22 -2.38 10.53
CA GLU A 142 -6.39 -1.35 9.49
C GLU A 142 -5.14 -1.24 8.62
N GLU A 143 -3.96 -1.10 9.21
CA GLU A 143 -2.71 -0.97 8.44
C GLU A 143 -2.40 -2.23 7.62
N LEU A 144 -2.61 -3.43 8.19
CA LEU A 144 -2.48 -4.70 7.47
C LEU A 144 -3.48 -4.82 6.32
N SER A 145 -4.69 -4.30 6.49
CA SER A 145 -5.71 -4.25 5.43
C SER A 145 -5.33 -3.32 4.26
N LEU A 146 -4.33 -2.45 4.45
CA LEU A 146 -3.74 -1.57 3.44
C LEU A 146 -2.48 -2.16 2.78
N SER A 147 -2.03 -3.36 3.19
CA SER A 147 -0.93 -4.09 2.55
C SER A 147 -1.22 -4.40 1.09
N ILE A 148 -0.20 -4.47 0.23
CA ILE A 148 -0.33 -4.89 -1.18
C ILE A 148 -0.42 -6.42 -1.30
N ASP A 149 0.04 -7.15 -0.28
CA ASP A 149 0.11 -8.61 -0.26
C ASP A 149 -1.28 -9.23 0.01
N PRO A 150 -1.84 -10.02 -0.92
CA PRO A 150 -3.17 -10.63 -0.78
C PRO A 150 -3.32 -11.54 0.42
N GLU A 151 -2.26 -12.23 0.82
CA GLU A 151 -2.27 -13.12 1.98
C GLU A 151 -2.37 -12.33 3.29
N THR A 152 -2.01 -11.04 3.28
CA THR A 152 -2.13 -10.15 4.45
C THR A 152 -3.46 -9.39 4.43
N TRP A 153 -3.79 -8.71 3.33
CA TRP A 153 -4.87 -7.71 3.38
C TRP A 153 -6.27 -8.33 3.41
N LYS A 154 -6.47 -9.46 2.71
CA LYS A 154 -7.78 -10.14 2.67
C LYS A 154 -8.20 -10.60 4.07
N PRO A 155 -7.38 -11.39 4.80
CA PRO A 155 -7.75 -11.79 6.15
C PRO A 155 -7.84 -10.61 7.13
N ALA A 156 -7.02 -9.57 6.98
CA ALA A 156 -7.11 -8.38 7.83
C ALA A 156 -8.45 -7.64 7.65
N GLN A 157 -8.93 -7.50 6.41
CA GLN A 157 -10.27 -6.96 6.15
C GLN A 157 -11.39 -7.88 6.66
N ALA A 158 -11.24 -9.20 6.51
CA ALA A 158 -12.21 -10.16 7.02
C ALA A 158 -12.35 -10.02 8.55
N ALA A 159 -11.22 -9.96 9.27
CA ALA A 159 -11.20 -9.73 10.71
C ALA A 159 -11.87 -8.41 11.11
N LEU A 160 -11.65 -7.32 10.35
CA LEU A 160 -12.33 -6.05 10.58
C LEU A 160 -13.85 -6.15 10.34
N ARG A 161 -14.30 -6.88 9.31
CA ARG A 161 -15.73 -7.11 9.03
C ARG A 161 -16.39 -7.90 10.15
N GLU A 162 -15.76 -8.98 10.60
CA GLU A 162 -16.25 -9.79 11.71
C GLU A 162 -16.34 -8.96 13.01
N LEU A 163 -15.32 -8.15 13.31
CA LEU A 163 -15.36 -7.23 14.44
C LEU A 163 -16.51 -6.24 14.31
N ALA A 164 -16.71 -5.64 13.13
CA ALA A 164 -17.77 -4.67 12.85
C ALA A 164 -19.18 -5.25 13.00
N SER A 165 -19.37 -6.52 12.67
CA SER A 165 -20.65 -7.25 12.81
C SER A 165 -20.86 -7.86 14.21
N SER A 166 -19.86 -7.80 15.09
CA SER A 166 -19.96 -8.34 16.44
C SER A 166 -20.65 -7.38 17.43
N SER A 167 -21.01 -7.89 18.61
CA SER A 167 -21.49 -7.09 19.75
C SER A 167 -20.36 -6.54 20.64
N THR A 168 -19.11 -6.61 20.18
CA THR A 168 -17.94 -6.20 20.97
C THR A 168 -17.79 -4.68 21.01
N SER A 169 -17.06 -4.18 22.00
CA SER A 169 -16.72 -2.75 22.12
C SER A 169 -15.86 -2.21 20.97
N SER A 170 -15.31 -3.07 20.12
CA SER A 170 -14.59 -2.67 18.90
C SER A 170 -15.48 -2.48 17.67
N ALA A 171 -16.73 -2.96 17.70
CA ALA A 171 -17.57 -3.04 16.50
C ALA A 171 -17.73 -1.70 15.79
N ARG A 172 -18.08 -0.64 16.54
CA ARG A 172 -18.22 0.71 15.99
C ARG A 172 -16.92 1.23 15.36
N ARG A 173 -15.77 0.98 15.99
CA ARG A 173 -14.47 1.40 15.47
C ARG A 173 -14.12 0.64 14.19
N ALA A 174 -14.31 -0.67 14.18
CA ALA A 174 -14.06 -1.49 13.00
C ALA A 174 -14.96 -1.09 11.82
N ALA A 175 -16.23 -0.77 12.07
CA ALA A 175 -17.16 -0.26 11.06
C ALA A 175 -16.69 1.08 10.47
N SER A 176 -16.24 2.02 11.32
CA SER A 176 -15.67 3.30 10.87
C SER A 176 -14.40 3.11 10.03
N VAL A 177 -13.50 2.20 10.44
CA VAL A 177 -12.32 1.86 9.64
C VAL A 177 -12.73 1.34 8.26
N LEU A 178 -13.68 0.41 8.18
CA LEU A 178 -14.15 -0.16 6.91
C LEU A 178 -14.79 0.88 6.00
N ALA A 179 -15.56 1.83 6.56
CA ALA A 179 -16.17 2.92 5.79
C ALA A 179 -15.12 3.83 5.12
N GLU A 180 -13.99 4.07 5.79
CA GLU A 180 -12.89 4.87 5.25
C GLU A 180 -11.90 4.07 4.40
N LEU A 181 -11.98 2.74 4.44
CA LEU A 181 -10.92 1.87 3.94
C LEU A 181 -10.76 1.98 2.42
N GLY A 182 -11.86 1.99 1.67
CA GLY A 182 -11.82 2.08 0.20
C GLY A 182 -11.12 3.35 -0.28
N ASP A 183 -11.36 4.45 0.41
CA ASP A 183 -10.74 5.75 0.18
C ASP A 183 -9.22 5.74 0.47
N LYS A 184 -8.83 5.19 1.63
CA LYS A 184 -7.41 5.03 2.02
C LYS A 184 -6.67 4.12 1.05
N GLN A 185 -7.31 3.02 0.64
CA GLN A 185 -6.77 2.07 -0.35
C GLN A 185 -6.57 2.73 -1.70
N THR A 186 -7.58 3.43 -2.20
CA THR A 186 -7.52 4.16 -3.47
C THR A 186 -6.35 5.14 -3.48
N ARG A 187 -6.21 5.95 -2.42
CA ARG A 187 -5.10 6.90 -2.30
C ARG A 187 -3.73 6.22 -2.25
N ARG A 188 -3.56 5.15 -1.46
CA ARG A 188 -2.28 4.42 -1.36
C ARG A 188 -1.91 3.73 -2.67
N MET A 189 -2.88 3.06 -3.29
CA MET A 189 -2.67 2.33 -4.53
C MET A 189 -2.35 3.28 -5.70
N THR A 190 -3.10 4.38 -5.83
CA THR A 190 -2.81 5.40 -6.85
C THR A 190 -1.38 5.93 -6.73
N ARG A 191 -0.92 6.20 -5.49
CA ARG A 191 0.47 6.62 -5.24
C ARG A 191 1.47 5.51 -5.57
N ALA A 192 1.16 4.25 -5.23
CA ALA A 192 2.02 3.11 -5.53
C ALA A 192 2.18 2.91 -7.03
N ILE A 193 1.06 2.91 -7.77
CA ILE A 193 1.05 2.74 -9.22
C ILE A 193 1.89 3.81 -9.91
N ARG A 194 1.69 5.09 -9.52
CA ARG A 194 2.45 6.23 -10.06
C ARG A 194 3.95 6.14 -9.79
N ARG A 195 4.36 5.70 -8.60
CA ARG A 195 5.78 5.50 -8.27
C ARG A 195 6.42 4.36 -9.07
N GLN A 196 5.61 3.44 -9.56
CA GLN A 196 6.05 2.28 -10.33
C GLN A 196 5.93 2.53 -11.84
N GLY A 197 5.76 3.76 -12.31
CA GLY A 197 5.66 4.12 -13.74
C GLY A 197 4.25 4.06 -14.33
N GLY A 198 3.28 3.48 -13.62
CA GLY A 198 1.90 3.42 -14.08
C GLY A 198 1.16 4.76 -13.99
N ARG A 199 0.08 4.91 -14.75
CA ARG A 199 -0.78 6.11 -14.74
C ARG A 199 -2.17 5.76 -14.27
N VAL A 200 -2.78 6.66 -13.49
CA VAL A 200 -4.14 6.50 -12.95
C VAL A 200 -4.93 7.76 -13.22
N TYR A 201 -6.04 7.60 -13.95
CA TYR A 201 -6.97 8.65 -14.33
C TYR A 201 -8.32 8.41 -13.68
N LYS A 202 -8.96 9.48 -13.21
CA LYS A 202 -10.35 9.44 -12.78
C LYS A 202 -11.25 9.82 -13.97
N LEU A 203 -12.16 8.94 -14.33
CA LEU A 203 -13.14 9.17 -15.38
C LEU A 203 -14.31 10.00 -14.85
N GLN A 204 -15.09 10.60 -15.75
CA GLN A 204 -16.24 11.46 -15.38
C GLN A 204 -17.30 10.71 -14.56
N ASN A 205 -17.46 9.41 -14.78
CA ASN A 205 -18.37 8.54 -14.02
C ASN A 205 -17.79 8.07 -12.66
N GLY A 206 -16.67 8.62 -12.23
CA GLY A 206 -16.03 8.27 -10.94
C GLY A 206 -15.19 6.99 -10.97
N ARG A 207 -15.22 6.21 -12.06
CA ARG A 207 -14.36 5.04 -12.26
C ARG A 207 -12.91 5.46 -12.42
N LEU A 208 -12.00 4.54 -12.13
CA LEU A 208 -10.57 4.76 -12.34
C LEU A 208 -10.11 3.98 -13.57
N ARG A 209 -9.34 4.63 -14.43
CA ARG A 209 -8.58 3.99 -15.52
C ARG A 209 -7.13 3.87 -15.10
N VAL A 210 -6.59 2.66 -15.17
CA VAL A 210 -5.19 2.38 -14.87
C VAL A 210 -4.48 1.99 -16.16
N ASP A 211 -3.47 2.76 -16.55
CA ASP A 211 -2.63 2.46 -17.70
C ASP A 211 -1.25 2.02 -17.18
N LEU A 212 -0.87 0.77 -17.46
CA LEU A 212 0.45 0.22 -17.15
C LEU A 212 1.26 0.20 -18.45
N ASN A 213 2.22 1.11 -18.58
CA ASN A 213 3.08 1.26 -19.76
C ASN A 213 4.39 0.46 -19.59
N GLU A 214 5.33 0.63 -20.51
CA GLU A 214 6.65 -0.01 -20.48
C GLU A 214 7.51 0.41 -19.27
N GLU A 215 7.21 1.55 -18.64
CA GLU A 215 7.88 2.02 -17.41
C GLU A 215 7.36 1.30 -16.16
N TRP A 216 6.34 0.44 -16.30
CA TRP A 216 5.76 -0.30 -15.18
C TRP A 216 6.72 -1.31 -14.56
N VAL A 217 7.09 -1.08 -13.30
CA VAL A 217 7.98 -1.98 -12.53
C VAL A 217 7.29 -2.72 -11.38
N GLY A 218 5.96 -2.59 -11.23
CA GLY A 218 5.21 -3.17 -10.11
C GLY A 218 4.91 -4.67 -10.21
N GLY A 219 5.16 -5.28 -11.38
CA GLY A 219 5.00 -6.71 -11.63
C GLY A 219 3.59 -7.27 -11.36
N ASN A 220 3.49 -8.60 -11.26
CA ASN A 220 2.21 -9.30 -11.07
C ASN A 220 1.52 -8.95 -9.75
N ARG A 221 2.28 -8.70 -8.68
CA ARG A 221 1.71 -8.33 -7.36
C ARG A 221 0.95 -7.00 -7.43
N GLY A 222 1.47 -6.02 -8.17
CA GLY A 222 0.76 -4.75 -8.37
C GLY A 222 -0.53 -4.93 -9.17
N VAL A 223 -0.53 -5.80 -10.18
CA VAL A 223 -1.72 -6.13 -10.98
C VAL A 223 -2.79 -6.83 -10.13
N GLN A 224 -2.39 -7.82 -9.32
CA GLN A 224 -3.32 -8.53 -8.41
C GLN A 224 -4.00 -7.62 -7.38
N ALA A 225 -3.42 -6.45 -7.13
CA ALA A 225 -3.98 -5.47 -6.21
C ALA A 225 -4.96 -4.48 -6.88
N LEU A 226 -5.04 -4.43 -8.22
CA LEU A 226 -5.91 -3.51 -8.96
C LEU A 226 -7.42 -3.71 -8.73
N PRO A 227 -7.97 -4.93 -8.61
CA PRO A 227 -9.41 -5.12 -8.36
C PRO A 227 -9.92 -4.48 -7.05
N ARG A 228 -9.02 -3.99 -6.21
CA ARG A 228 -9.31 -3.30 -4.94
C ARG A 228 -9.65 -1.82 -5.12
N LEU A 229 -9.32 -1.27 -6.28
CA LEU A 229 -9.69 0.09 -6.64
C LEU A 229 -11.18 0.10 -7.02
N PRO A 230 -11.98 1.05 -6.51
CA PRO A 230 -13.39 1.13 -6.82
C PRO A 230 -13.60 1.43 -8.31
N GLY A 231 -14.33 0.54 -8.99
CA GLY A 231 -14.81 0.76 -10.35
C GLY A 231 -13.74 0.75 -11.44
N VAL A 232 -12.61 0.05 -11.25
CA VAL A 232 -11.64 -0.22 -12.33
C VAL A 232 -12.20 -1.26 -13.28
#